data_AF-V9GFE3-F1
#
_entry.id   AF-V9GFE3-F1
#
_cell.length_a   1.000
_cell.length_b   1.000
_cell.length_c   1.000
_cell.angle_alpha   90.00
_cell.angle_beta   90.00
_cell.angle_gamma   90.00
#
_symmetry.space_group_name_H-M   'P 1'
#
loop_
_entity.id
_entity.type
_entity.pdbx_description
1 polymer ?
#
loop_
_entity_poly.entity_id
_entity_poly.type
_entity_poly.pdbx_seq_one_letter_code
_entity_poly.pdbx_strand_id
1 'polypeptide(L)'
;MLEQADLIVSSQGANREKICAVTCRSILLELPAKPGEGLQRTEEIHMPIGMFSHCSIEPTCGMAARDGSLIGSPDDPRAFYMPERTEAALLWFSGFGYIEYYFANPMPPGAALDELCIRAELCSEAPSFQQDWPSDITVSINDSLIGTWRSPGDFGDRKGKLTPDKWRSGSEYGKLTEWRVTKQGSQVDGHESSTTTIEALELAFNRPIRVRFEVKQDAEYPNGLNLFGSGFGDHPQDIVLSFVRYTDK
;
A
#
# COMPACT_ATOMS: atom_id res chain seq x y z
N MET A 1 -8.22 2.33 30.15
CA MET A 1 -9.40 1.58 29.69
C MET A 1 -10.73 2.19 30.11
N LEU A 2 -11.09 2.34 31.40
CA LEU A 2 -12.39 2.94 31.78
C LEU A 2 -12.44 4.48 31.68
N GLU A 3 -11.37 5.17 32.06
CA GLU A 3 -11.24 6.64 31.87
C GLU A 3 -11.15 7.01 30.38
N GLN A 4 -10.52 6.17 29.55
CA GLN A 4 -10.41 6.39 28.10
C GLN A 4 -11.75 6.24 27.36
N ALA A 5 -12.67 5.46 27.92
CA ALA A 5 -14.02 5.29 27.40
C ALA A 5 -15.02 6.26 28.04
N ASP A 6 -14.54 7.25 28.81
CA ASP A 6 -15.36 8.21 29.55
C ASP A 6 -16.40 7.56 30.48
N LEU A 7 -16.13 6.35 31.00
CA LEU A 7 -17.03 5.65 31.92
C LEU A 7 -16.75 6.00 33.40
N ILE A 8 -15.54 6.47 33.67
CA ILE A 8 -15.08 6.89 35.00
C ILE A 8 -14.20 8.14 34.80
N VAL A 9 -14.34 9.11 35.70
CA VAL A 9 -13.39 10.22 35.83
C VAL A 9 -12.62 10.08 37.13
N SER A 10 -11.38 10.53 37.15
CA SER A 10 -10.64 10.66 38.41
C SER A 10 -10.06 12.05 38.61
N SER A 11 -9.96 12.43 39.88
CA SER A 11 -9.35 13.67 40.33
C SER A 11 -8.47 13.40 41.55
N GLN A 12 -7.52 14.30 41.79
CA GLN A 12 -6.66 14.21 42.98
C GLN A 12 -7.29 15.01 44.13
N GLY A 13 -7.53 14.34 45.25
CA GLY A 13 -8.04 14.94 46.47
C GLY A 13 -6.97 15.69 47.26
N ALA A 14 -7.41 16.40 48.30
CA ALA A 14 -6.56 17.31 49.08
C ALA A 14 -5.42 16.60 49.83
N ASN A 15 -5.57 15.31 50.17
CA ASN A 15 -4.54 14.49 50.80
C ASN A 15 -3.81 13.56 49.80
N ARG A 16 -3.78 13.94 48.52
CA ARG A 16 -3.18 13.16 47.40
C ARG A 16 -3.87 11.83 47.12
N GLU A 17 -5.08 11.60 47.61
CA GLU A 17 -5.92 10.46 47.26
C GLU A 17 -6.43 10.56 45.81
N LYS A 18 -6.66 9.41 45.16
CA LYS A 18 -7.31 9.35 43.84
C LYS A 18 -8.82 9.16 44.06
N ILE A 19 -9.61 10.20 43.77
CA ILE A 19 -11.06 10.16 43.83
C ILE A 19 -11.56 9.72 42.46
N CYS A 20 -12.36 8.65 42.40
CA CYS A 20 -12.95 8.15 41.15
C CYS A 20 -14.47 8.30 41.20
N ALA A 21 -15.08 8.80 40.13
CA ALA A 21 -16.52 8.92 40.00
C ALA A 21 -17.00 8.29 38.68
N VAL A 22 -18.14 7.61 38.72
CA VAL A 22 -18.77 7.05 37.52
C VAL A 22 -19.49 8.16 36.77
N THR A 23 -19.32 8.23 35.45
CA THR A 23 -19.90 9.26 34.58
C THR A 23 -21.30 8.90 34.06
N CYS A 24 -21.61 7.61 33.97
CA CYS A 24 -22.90 7.10 33.47
C CYS A 24 -23.47 5.99 34.34
N ARG A 25 -24.80 5.94 34.50
CA ARG A 25 -25.48 4.84 35.23
C ARG A 25 -25.94 3.70 34.34
N SER A 26 -26.07 3.95 33.04
CA SER A 26 -26.52 2.98 32.05
C SER A 26 -25.81 3.23 30.73
N ILE A 27 -25.44 2.14 30.05
CA ILE A 27 -24.86 2.16 28.71
C ILE A 27 -25.90 1.54 27.78
N LEU A 28 -26.31 2.27 26.75
CA LEU A 28 -27.10 1.73 25.65
C LEU A 28 -26.14 1.36 24.53
N LEU A 29 -26.14 0.09 24.14
CA LEU A 29 -25.39 -0.39 22.99
C LEU A 29 -26.37 -0.66 21.86
N GLU A 30 -26.34 0.20 20.85
CA GLU A 30 -27.02 -0.07 19.58
C GLU A 30 -26.07 -0.89 18.71
N LEU A 31 -26.44 -2.14 18.48
CA LEU A 31 -25.66 -3.06 17.67
C LEU A 31 -26.08 -2.95 16.20
N PRO A 32 -25.14 -3.12 15.25
CA PRO A 32 -25.45 -3.26 13.83
C PRO A 32 -26.59 -4.25 13.58
N ALA A 33 -27.64 -3.83 12.88
CA ALA A 33 -28.74 -4.68 12.45
C ALA A 33 -28.39 -5.44 11.16
N LYS A 34 -27.49 -4.89 10.34
CA LYS A 34 -27.00 -5.51 9.09
C LYS A 34 -25.48 -5.72 9.13
N PRO A 35 -24.96 -6.76 8.43
CA PRO A 35 -23.53 -6.93 8.25
C PRO A 35 -22.88 -5.65 7.73
N GLY A 36 -21.88 -5.17 8.47
CA GLY A 36 -21.12 -3.98 8.11
C GLY A 36 -21.76 -2.63 8.45
N GLU A 37 -22.95 -2.55 9.05
CA GLU A 37 -23.54 -1.24 9.42
C GLU A 37 -22.68 -0.45 10.42
N GLY A 38 -21.85 -1.13 11.22
CA GLY A 38 -20.89 -0.49 12.13
C GLY A 38 -19.51 -0.19 11.55
N LEU A 39 -19.26 -0.46 10.26
CA LEU A 39 -17.97 -0.15 9.62
C LEU A 39 -17.97 1.28 9.06
N GLN A 40 -16.79 1.87 8.92
CA GLN A 40 -16.65 3.12 8.21
C GLN A 40 -17.01 2.92 6.73
N ARG A 41 -17.35 4.02 6.05
CA ARG A 41 -17.59 4.00 4.61
C ARG A 41 -16.36 3.52 3.84
N THR A 42 -15.18 3.89 4.32
CA THR A 42 -13.89 3.50 3.76
C THR A 42 -13.05 2.87 4.84
N GLU A 43 -12.61 1.64 4.61
CA GLU A 43 -11.61 0.95 5.42
C GLU A 43 -10.30 0.90 4.63
N GLU A 44 -9.17 1.18 5.25
CA GLU A 44 -7.87 1.21 4.58
C GLU A 44 -6.87 0.29 5.26
N ILE A 45 -6.10 -0.45 4.47
CA ILE A 45 -4.97 -1.24 4.93
C ILE A 45 -3.70 -0.66 4.31
N HIS A 46 -2.74 -0.31 5.17
CA HIS A 46 -1.41 0.13 4.77
C HIS A 46 -0.45 -1.05 4.83
N MET A 47 0.19 -1.37 3.70
CA MET A 47 1.12 -2.49 3.56
C MET A 47 2.53 -1.94 3.33
N PRO A 48 3.44 -2.07 4.31
CA PRO A 48 4.85 -1.72 4.13
C PRO A 48 5.44 -2.41 2.91
N ILE A 49 6.22 -1.70 2.11
CA ILE A 49 6.71 -2.21 0.83
C ILE A 49 7.61 -3.45 1.00
N GLY A 50 8.29 -3.58 2.14
CA GLY A 50 9.12 -4.71 2.50
C GLY A 50 8.36 -5.99 2.85
N MET A 51 7.05 -5.90 3.12
CA MET A 51 6.19 -6.99 3.59
C MET A 51 5.57 -7.81 2.45
N PHE A 52 6.24 -7.90 1.30
CA PHE A 52 5.78 -8.75 0.20
C PHE A 52 5.78 -10.23 0.57
N SER A 53 4.85 -10.99 -0.01
CA SER A 53 4.70 -12.44 0.21
C SER A 53 5.43 -13.26 -0.85
N HIS A 54 5.50 -12.77 -2.08
CA HIS A 54 6.21 -13.42 -3.17
C HIS A 54 6.86 -12.38 -4.09
N CYS A 55 8.00 -12.71 -4.69
CA CYS A 55 8.63 -11.91 -5.72
C CYS A 55 9.36 -12.81 -6.73
N SER A 56 9.58 -12.27 -7.93
CA SER A 56 10.52 -12.79 -8.92
C SER A 56 11.33 -11.61 -9.43
N ILE A 57 12.60 -11.55 -9.03
CA ILE A 57 13.47 -10.39 -9.21
C ILE A 57 14.80 -10.86 -9.78
N GLU A 58 15.24 -10.20 -10.83
CA GLU A 58 16.57 -10.36 -11.43
C GLU A 58 17.42 -9.09 -11.19
N PRO A 59 18.76 -9.21 -11.13
CA PRO A 59 19.64 -8.04 -11.11
C PRO A 59 19.48 -7.20 -12.38
N THR A 60 19.66 -5.88 -12.35
CA THR A 60 20.00 -4.99 -11.21
C THR A 60 18.83 -4.84 -10.25
N CYS A 61 19.07 -4.92 -8.93
CA CYS A 61 18.00 -4.88 -7.92
C CYS A 61 18.51 -4.49 -6.53
N GLY A 62 17.62 -4.03 -5.66
CA GLY A 62 17.97 -3.79 -4.27
C GLY A 62 16.86 -3.19 -3.41
N MET A 63 17.22 -2.89 -2.17
CA MET A 63 16.35 -2.24 -1.19
C MET A 63 17.16 -1.27 -0.34
N ALA A 64 16.52 -0.19 0.11
CA ALA A 64 17.08 0.74 1.06
C ALA A 64 16.13 0.93 2.24
N ALA A 65 16.70 1.02 3.44
CA ALA A 65 15.98 1.34 4.65
C ALA A 65 15.64 2.84 4.71
N ARG A 66 14.79 3.21 5.66
CA ARG A 66 14.34 4.59 5.88
C ARG A 66 15.48 5.61 6.07
N ASP A 67 16.64 5.20 6.58
CA ASP A 67 17.80 6.07 6.78
C ASP A 67 18.70 6.19 5.53
N GLY A 68 18.36 5.49 4.45
CA GLY A 68 19.08 5.44 3.18
C GLY A 68 20.18 4.38 3.15
N SER A 69 20.33 3.57 4.20
CA SER A 69 21.24 2.43 4.18
C SER A 69 20.72 1.31 3.28
N LEU A 70 21.62 0.64 2.57
CA LEU A 70 21.29 -0.50 1.73
C LEU A 70 20.97 -1.72 2.59
N ILE A 71 19.91 -2.44 2.23
CA ILE A 71 19.56 -3.72 2.84
C ILE A 71 20.18 -4.83 1.98
N GLY A 72 21.12 -5.57 2.55
CA GLY A 72 21.88 -6.58 1.82
C GLY A 72 22.90 -5.98 0.84
N SER A 73 23.33 -6.78 -0.13
CA SER A 73 24.21 -6.31 -1.20
C SER A 73 23.40 -5.86 -2.42
N PRO A 74 23.71 -4.71 -3.03
CA PRO A 74 23.13 -4.32 -4.32
C PRO A 74 23.32 -5.44 -5.35
N ASP A 75 22.35 -5.57 -6.24
CA ASP A 75 22.33 -6.54 -7.34
C ASP A 75 22.34 -8.02 -6.91
N ASP A 76 22.00 -8.28 -5.65
CA ASP A 76 21.83 -9.63 -5.11
C ASP A 76 20.36 -9.90 -4.78
N PRO A 77 19.64 -10.72 -5.59
CA PRO A 77 18.24 -11.05 -5.33
C PRO A 77 18.02 -11.75 -3.98
N ARG A 78 19.06 -12.33 -3.37
CA ARG A 78 18.98 -12.93 -2.02
C ARG A 78 18.61 -11.90 -0.95
N ALA A 79 18.89 -10.61 -1.16
CA ALA A 79 18.52 -9.54 -0.25
C ALA A 79 16.99 -9.48 0.00
N PHE A 80 16.18 -9.82 -1.00
CA PHE A 80 14.71 -9.86 -0.91
C PHE A 80 14.16 -10.96 0.00
N TYR A 81 15.01 -11.89 0.44
CA TYR A 81 14.67 -12.95 1.38
C TYR A 81 15.26 -12.73 2.78
N MET A 82 16.00 -11.64 2.98
CA MET A 82 16.57 -11.29 4.28
C MET A 82 15.50 -10.75 5.23
N PRO A 83 15.55 -11.06 6.55
CA PRO A 83 14.62 -10.51 7.54
C PRO A 83 14.57 -8.98 7.54
N GLU A 84 15.70 -8.33 7.31
CA GLU A 84 15.87 -6.87 7.28
C GLU A 84 15.03 -6.18 6.22
N ARG A 85 14.48 -6.92 5.24
CA ARG A 85 13.54 -6.40 4.24
C ARG A 85 12.33 -5.70 4.87
N THR A 86 11.94 -6.04 6.10
CA THR A 86 10.83 -5.37 6.81
C THR A 86 11.06 -3.88 7.04
N GLU A 87 12.31 -3.43 7.01
CA GLU A 87 12.69 -2.03 7.17
C GLU A 87 12.78 -1.27 5.83
N ALA A 88 12.49 -1.93 4.70
CA ALA A 88 12.58 -1.32 3.38
C ALA A 88 11.62 -0.13 3.25
N ALA A 89 12.18 1.01 2.85
CA ALA A 89 11.46 2.24 2.52
C ALA A 89 11.60 2.59 1.02
N LEU A 90 12.57 2.01 0.33
CA LEU A 90 12.67 1.95 -1.12
C LEU A 90 13.03 0.52 -1.53
N LEU A 91 12.42 0.01 -2.60
CA LEU A 91 12.86 -1.21 -3.27
C LEU A 91 12.83 -1.02 -4.78
N TRP A 92 13.70 -1.75 -5.47
CA TRP A 92 13.78 -1.65 -6.92
C TRP A 92 14.25 -2.93 -7.58
N PHE A 93 13.87 -3.07 -8.84
CA PHE A 93 14.48 -4.00 -9.78
C PHE A 93 14.43 -3.40 -11.20
N SER A 94 15.46 -3.68 -11.98
CA SER A 94 15.54 -3.32 -13.39
C SER A 94 14.92 -4.42 -14.25
N GLY A 95 14.47 -4.08 -15.46
CA GLY A 95 13.95 -5.08 -16.39
C GLY A 95 12.54 -5.55 -16.06
N PHE A 96 12.29 -6.84 -16.24
CA PHE A 96 11.01 -7.49 -15.93
C PHE A 96 11.08 -8.23 -14.58
N GLY A 97 9.93 -8.40 -13.94
CA GLY A 97 9.84 -9.01 -12.62
C GLY A 97 8.55 -8.62 -11.92
N TYR A 98 8.33 -9.17 -10.74
CA TYR A 98 7.17 -8.82 -9.93
C TYR A 98 7.42 -8.88 -8.43
N ILE A 99 6.58 -8.15 -7.70
CA ILE A 99 6.41 -8.24 -6.26
C ILE A 99 4.91 -8.35 -5.95
N GLU A 100 4.57 -9.28 -5.07
CA GLU A 100 3.20 -9.63 -4.69
C GLU A 100 2.97 -9.53 -3.18
N TYR A 101 1.87 -8.90 -2.80
CA TYR A 101 1.46 -8.62 -1.42
C TYR A 101 0.13 -9.29 -1.09
N TYR A 102 0.02 -9.81 0.13
CA TYR A 102 -1.21 -10.42 0.63
C TYR A 102 -1.87 -9.50 1.66
N PHE A 103 -2.99 -8.92 1.26
CA PHE A 103 -3.83 -8.10 2.13
C PHE A 103 -4.89 -8.98 2.80
N ALA A 104 -5.19 -8.69 4.06
CA ALA A 104 -6.39 -9.21 4.69
C ALA A 104 -7.62 -8.58 4.04
N ASN A 105 -8.74 -9.31 4.05
CA ASN A 105 -10.03 -8.75 3.69
C ASN A 105 -10.77 -8.33 4.98
N PRO A 106 -10.89 -7.02 5.28
CA PRO A 106 -11.58 -6.56 6.48
C PRO A 106 -13.10 -6.67 6.38
N MET A 107 -13.62 -6.99 5.19
CA MET A 107 -15.05 -6.96 4.91
C MET A 107 -15.76 -8.19 5.45
N PRO A 108 -16.76 -8.03 6.34
CA PRO A 108 -17.53 -9.15 6.85
C PRO A 108 -18.31 -9.81 5.71
N PRO A 109 -18.58 -11.13 5.81
CA PRO A 109 -19.41 -11.82 4.82
C PRO A 109 -20.74 -11.10 4.57
N GLY A 110 -21.06 -10.86 3.30
CA GLY A 110 -22.29 -10.17 2.88
C GLY A 110 -22.20 -8.64 2.81
N ALA A 111 -21.10 -8.01 3.26
CA ALA A 111 -20.91 -6.57 3.04
C ALA A 111 -20.47 -6.30 1.61
N ALA A 112 -21.26 -5.51 0.88
CA ALA A 112 -20.97 -5.15 -0.50
C ALA A 112 -19.95 -4.00 -0.58
N LEU A 113 -19.01 -4.12 -1.52
CA LEU A 113 -18.09 -3.06 -1.91
C LEU A 113 -18.60 -2.38 -3.19
N ASP A 114 -18.39 -1.07 -3.27
CA ASP A 114 -18.57 -0.32 -4.52
C ASP A 114 -17.27 -0.13 -5.26
N GLU A 115 -16.18 -0.03 -4.50
CA GLU A 115 -14.87 0.26 -5.03
C GLU A 115 -13.77 -0.40 -4.18
N LEU A 116 -12.77 -0.93 -4.88
CA LEU A 116 -11.49 -1.31 -4.31
C LEU A 116 -10.41 -0.45 -4.98
N CYS A 117 -9.59 0.22 -4.18
CA CYS A 117 -8.59 1.16 -4.68
C CYS A 117 -7.21 0.84 -4.11
N ILE A 118 -6.21 0.71 -4.99
CA ILE A 118 -4.79 0.59 -4.63
C ILE A 118 -4.11 1.91 -4.93
N ARG A 119 -3.35 2.44 -3.97
CA ARG A 119 -2.48 3.61 -4.15
C ARG A 119 -1.07 3.29 -3.73
N ALA A 120 -0.10 3.65 -4.54
CA ALA A 120 1.32 3.50 -4.24
C ALA A 120 2.12 4.61 -4.93
N GLU A 121 3.26 4.96 -4.35
CA GLU A 121 4.25 5.82 -5.01
C GLU A 121 5.29 4.95 -5.73
N LEU A 122 5.46 5.15 -7.04
CA LEU A 122 6.36 4.34 -7.87
C LEU A 122 6.88 5.11 -9.10
N CYS A 123 7.97 4.61 -9.68
CA CYS A 123 8.50 5.04 -10.97
C CYS A 123 9.27 3.90 -11.67
N SER A 124 9.81 4.12 -12.87
CA SER A 124 10.71 3.16 -13.52
C SER A 124 12.06 3.09 -12.81
N GLU A 125 12.91 2.12 -13.16
CA GLU A 125 14.28 2.00 -12.62
C GLU A 125 15.33 2.08 -13.73
N ALA A 126 16.26 3.03 -13.60
CA ALA A 126 17.40 3.23 -14.49
C ALA A 126 18.72 3.22 -13.69
N PRO A 127 19.87 2.93 -14.31
CA PRO A 127 21.15 3.10 -13.64
C PRO A 127 21.34 4.53 -13.11
N SER A 128 21.43 4.68 -11.79
CA SER A 128 21.30 5.98 -11.10
C SER A 128 19.90 6.57 -11.24
N PHE A 129 19.65 7.38 -12.25
CA PHE A 129 18.30 7.84 -12.61
C PHE A 129 18.29 8.36 -14.04
N GLN A 130 17.12 8.32 -14.68
CA GLN A 130 16.89 8.90 -16.00
C GLN A 130 15.43 9.31 -16.19
N GLN A 131 15.18 10.61 -16.35
CA GLN A 131 13.81 11.19 -16.45
C GLN A 131 13.01 10.72 -17.66
N ASP A 132 13.70 10.27 -18.72
CA ASP A 132 13.12 9.71 -19.94
C ASP A 132 13.53 8.24 -20.05
N TRP A 133 12.85 7.41 -19.26
CA TRP A 133 13.11 5.98 -19.13
C TRP A 133 11.80 5.24 -18.86
N PRO A 134 10.84 5.26 -19.79
CA PRO A 134 9.50 4.80 -19.52
C PRO A 134 9.47 3.33 -19.11
N SER A 135 8.55 2.95 -18.23
CA SER A 135 8.33 1.54 -17.82
C SER A 135 6.84 1.24 -17.64
N ASP A 136 6.41 0.11 -18.17
CA ASP A 136 5.03 -0.37 -18.12
C ASP A 136 4.81 -1.25 -16.88
N ILE A 137 4.20 -0.66 -15.85
CA ILE A 137 4.00 -1.30 -14.55
C ILE A 137 2.54 -1.75 -14.45
N THR A 138 2.34 -3.05 -14.45
CA THR A 138 1.03 -3.70 -14.43
C THR A 138 0.63 -4.10 -13.02
N VAL A 139 -0.60 -3.77 -12.64
CA VAL A 139 -1.20 -4.23 -11.39
C VAL A 139 -2.28 -5.26 -11.66
N SER A 140 -2.24 -6.36 -10.90
CA SER A 140 -3.29 -7.37 -10.86
C SER A 140 -3.75 -7.64 -9.43
N ILE A 141 -5.02 -8.01 -9.29
CA ILE A 141 -5.62 -8.42 -8.02
C ILE A 141 -6.21 -9.82 -8.21
N ASN A 142 -5.81 -10.78 -7.37
CA ASN A 142 -6.23 -12.17 -7.47
C ASN A 142 -6.07 -12.75 -8.90
N ASP A 143 -4.94 -12.45 -9.54
CA ASP A 143 -4.60 -12.80 -10.93
C ASP A 143 -5.45 -12.10 -12.02
N SER A 144 -6.37 -11.22 -11.65
CA SER A 144 -7.15 -10.41 -12.58
C SER A 144 -6.44 -9.08 -12.88
N LEU A 145 -6.24 -8.77 -14.16
CA LEU A 145 -5.62 -7.53 -14.62
C LEU A 145 -6.46 -6.32 -14.24
N ILE A 146 -5.88 -5.39 -13.48
CA ILE A 146 -6.52 -4.12 -13.15
C ILE A 146 -6.11 -3.04 -14.15
N GLY A 147 -4.83 -2.97 -14.48
CA GLY A 147 -4.35 -2.02 -15.46
C GLY A 147 -2.85 -1.86 -15.47
N THR A 148 -2.34 -1.26 -16.54
CA THR A 148 -0.94 -0.94 -16.71
C THR A 148 -0.77 0.58 -16.66
N TRP A 149 0.09 1.03 -15.74
CA TRP A 149 0.52 2.41 -15.66
C TRP A 149 1.89 2.53 -16.34
N ARG A 150 2.00 3.42 -17.33
CA ARG A 150 3.28 3.76 -17.96
C ARG A 150 3.95 4.86 -17.15
N SER A 151 4.95 4.50 -16.36
CA SER A 151 5.85 5.48 -15.78
C SER A 151 6.56 6.23 -16.90
N PRO A 152 6.70 7.56 -16.84
CA PRO A 152 7.45 8.29 -17.86
C PRO A 152 8.97 8.20 -17.67
N GLY A 153 9.46 7.82 -16.49
CA GLY A 153 10.88 7.75 -16.21
C GLY A 153 11.20 7.60 -14.73
N ASP A 154 12.50 7.63 -14.44
CA ASP A 154 13.11 7.45 -13.13
C ASP A 154 13.55 8.81 -12.58
N PHE A 155 13.01 9.16 -11.40
CA PHE A 155 13.09 10.51 -10.87
C PHE A 155 14.13 10.65 -9.76
N GLY A 156 15.31 11.15 -10.11
CA GLY A 156 16.41 11.48 -9.18
C GLY A 156 16.99 12.90 -9.36
N ASP A 157 16.34 13.77 -10.14
CA ASP A 157 16.81 15.12 -10.48
C ASP A 157 16.72 16.13 -9.32
N ARG A 158 15.89 15.82 -8.32
CA ARG A 158 15.78 16.56 -7.06
C ARG A 158 15.62 15.58 -5.91
N LYS A 159 15.85 16.06 -4.69
CA LYS A 159 15.51 15.33 -3.48
C LYS A 159 14.00 15.09 -3.36
N GLY A 160 13.64 13.86 -2.99
CA GLY A 160 12.30 13.53 -2.51
C GLY A 160 12.05 14.22 -1.17
N LYS A 161 10.78 14.50 -0.85
CA LYS A 161 10.41 15.19 0.41
C LYS A 161 10.77 14.39 1.66
N LEU A 162 10.78 13.06 1.57
CA LEU A 162 11.03 12.13 2.66
C LEU A 162 12.37 11.41 2.51
N THR A 163 12.94 11.45 1.30
CA THR A 163 14.18 10.76 0.99
C THR A 163 15.35 11.31 1.81
N PRO A 164 16.08 10.46 2.57
CA PRO A 164 17.12 10.90 3.48
C PRO A 164 18.33 11.50 2.76
N ASP A 165 18.97 12.49 3.39
CA ASP A 165 20.15 13.20 2.83
C ASP A 165 21.34 12.29 2.50
N LYS A 166 21.45 11.17 3.22
CA LYS A 166 22.51 10.17 3.02
C LYS A 166 22.32 9.37 1.74
N TRP A 167 21.09 9.25 1.25
CA TRP A 167 20.83 8.60 -0.03
C TRP A 167 21.43 9.44 -1.16
N ARG A 168 22.27 8.83 -1.99
CA ARG A 168 22.87 9.50 -3.16
C ARG A 168 22.93 8.59 -4.38
N SER A 169 22.17 7.50 -4.35
CA SER A 169 22.45 6.31 -5.15
C SER A 169 21.43 6.03 -6.25
N GLY A 170 20.37 6.83 -6.38
CA GLY A 170 19.47 6.70 -7.52
C GLY A 170 18.18 7.48 -7.36
N SER A 171 17.05 6.82 -7.62
CA SER A 171 15.72 7.39 -7.55
C SER A 171 15.44 8.05 -6.20
N GLU A 172 14.85 9.24 -6.27
CA GLU A 172 14.59 10.11 -5.13
C GLU A 172 13.10 10.20 -4.83
N TYR A 173 12.23 10.02 -5.82
CA TYR A 173 10.78 10.04 -5.66
C TYR A 173 10.07 9.29 -6.80
N GLY A 174 8.78 9.03 -6.62
CA GLY A 174 7.90 8.44 -7.60
C GLY A 174 6.70 9.33 -7.93
N LYS A 175 5.75 8.77 -8.67
CA LYS A 175 4.40 9.33 -8.79
C LYS A 175 3.45 8.51 -7.96
N LEU A 176 2.59 9.19 -7.21
CA LEU A 176 1.46 8.53 -6.58
C LEU A 176 0.45 8.15 -7.65
N THR A 177 0.28 6.85 -7.84
CA THR A 177 -0.62 6.28 -8.85
C THR A 177 -1.74 5.51 -8.17
N GLU A 178 -2.94 5.60 -8.76
CA GLU A 178 -4.14 4.94 -8.28
C GLU A 178 -4.64 3.90 -9.29
N TRP A 179 -4.91 2.68 -8.80
CA TRP A 179 -5.67 1.66 -9.52
C TRP A 179 -7.00 1.44 -8.82
N ARG A 180 -8.09 1.71 -9.53
CA ARG A 180 -9.45 1.67 -9.01
C ARG A 180 -10.23 0.57 -9.70
N VAL A 181 -10.94 -0.26 -8.95
CA VAL A 181 -11.85 -1.29 -9.48
C VAL A 181 -13.25 -1.01 -8.97
N THR A 182 -14.22 -0.94 -9.86
CA THR A 182 -15.64 -0.73 -9.54
C THR A 182 -16.49 -1.88 -10.10
N LYS A 183 -17.82 -1.74 -10.00
CA LYS A 183 -18.78 -2.66 -10.63
C LYS A 183 -18.81 -2.55 -12.17
N GLN A 184 -18.20 -1.50 -12.73
CA GLN A 184 -18.23 -1.21 -14.17
C GLN A 184 -16.92 -1.58 -14.89
N GLY A 185 -15.83 -1.77 -14.15
CA GLY A 185 -14.51 -2.04 -14.70
C GLY A 185 -13.42 -1.46 -13.81
N SER A 186 -12.22 -1.35 -14.35
CA SER A 186 -11.06 -0.79 -13.66
C SER A 186 -10.46 0.41 -14.38
N GLN A 187 -9.80 1.26 -13.58
CA GLN A 187 -9.20 2.50 -14.01
C GLN A 187 -7.79 2.65 -13.43
N VAL A 188 -6.93 3.38 -14.15
CA VAL A 188 -5.62 3.84 -13.69
C VAL A 188 -5.62 5.36 -13.75
N ASP A 189 -5.37 6.02 -12.61
CA ASP A 189 -5.41 7.48 -12.47
C ASP A 189 -6.68 8.11 -13.10
N GLY A 190 -7.84 7.46 -12.89
CA GLY A 190 -9.15 7.90 -13.37
C GLY A 190 -9.44 7.61 -14.86
N HIS A 191 -8.53 6.96 -15.58
CA HIS A 191 -8.73 6.55 -16.98
C HIS A 191 -9.08 5.07 -17.06
N GLU A 192 -10.07 4.71 -17.88
CA GLU A 192 -10.45 3.30 -18.10
C GLU A 192 -9.25 2.45 -18.55
N SER A 193 -9.12 1.24 -17.99
CA SER A 193 -7.96 0.38 -18.24
C SER A 193 -8.33 -1.05 -18.58
N SER A 194 -9.15 -1.72 -17.76
CA SER A 194 -9.60 -3.09 -18.00
C SER A 194 -11.09 -3.22 -17.65
N THR A 195 -11.72 -4.29 -18.16
CA THR A 195 -13.13 -4.62 -17.87
C THR A 195 -13.28 -5.40 -16.56
N THR A 196 -12.20 -5.62 -15.82
CA THR A 196 -12.24 -6.32 -14.53
C THR A 196 -13.11 -5.56 -13.54
N THR A 197 -14.14 -6.22 -13.00
CA THR A 197 -15.02 -5.64 -11.98
C THR A 197 -14.70 -6.21 -10.59
N ILE A 198 -15.23 -5.59 -9.54
CA ILE A 198 -15.09 -6.08 -8.15
C ILE A 198 -15.58 -7.51 -8.00
N GLU A 199 -16.69 -7.86 -8.65
CA GLU A 199 -17.26 -9.19 -8.60
C GLU A 199 -16.29 -10.24 -9.17
N ALA A 200 -15.58 -9.89 -10.24
CA ALA A 200 -14.59 -10.75 -10.88
C ALA A 200 -13.32 -10.97 -10.03
N LEU A 201 -13.09 -10.17 -8.98
CA LEU A 201 -11.96 -10.36 -8.07
C LEU A 201 -12.17 -11.49 -7.06
N GLU A 202 -13.40 -12.00 -6.93
CA GLU A 202 -13.76 -13.10 -6.02
C GLU A 202 -13.23 -12.90 -4.58
N LEU A 203 -13.40 -11.68 -4.04
CA LEU A 203 -12.89 -11.29 -2.72
C LEU A 203 -13.56 -12.11 -1.61
N ALA A 204 -12.90 -13.18 -1.17
CA ALA A 204 -13.39 -14.02 -0.07
C ALA A 204 -12.90 -13.51 1.29
N PHE A 205 -13.76 -13.53 2.31
CA PHE A 205 -13.41 -13.10 3.67
C PHE A 205 -12.28 -13.94 4.30
N ASN A 206 -12.19 -15.22 3.94
CA ASN A 206 -11.24 -16.18 4.52
C ASN A 206 -10.00 -16.43 3.65
N ARG A 207 -9.74 -15.59 2.65
CA ARG A 207 -8.57 -15.71 1.76
C ARG A 207 -7.86 -14.36 1.65
N PRO A 208 -6.53 -14.37 1.46
CA PRO A 208 -5.80 -13.13 1.20
C PRO A 208 -6.21 -12.54 -0.15
N ILE A 209 -6.20 -11.22 -0.23
CA ILE A 209 -6.29 -10.47 -1.49
C ILE A 209 -4.86 -10.31 -2.00
N ARG A 210 -4.57 -10.93 -3.15
CA ARG A 210 -3.24 -10.93 -3.75
C ARG A 210 -3.11 -9.72 -4.66
N VAL A 211 -2.26 -8.77 -4.31
CA VAL A 211 -1.98 -7.58 -5.12
C VAL A 211 -0.57 -7.71 -5.68
N ARG A 212 -0.42 -7.74 -7.00
CA ARG A 212 0.88 -7.88 -7.66
C ARG A 212 1.18 -6.64 -8.49
N PHE A 213 2.38 -6.10 -8.29
CA PHE A 213 3.02 -5.11 -9.16
C PHE A 213 4.03 -5.85 -10.03
N GLU A 214 3.89 -5.75 -11.35
CA GLU A 214 4.66 -6.53 -12.31
C GLU A 214 5.10 -5.67 -13.50
N VAL A 215 6.36 -5.78 -13.87
CA VAL A 215 6.85 -5.37 -15.18
C VAL A 215 6.96 -6.62 -16.02
N LYS A 216 6.11 -6.73 -17.04
CA LYS A 216 6.04 -7.94 -17.87
C LYS A 216 7.21 -8.01 -18.84
N GLN A 217 7.66 -9.22 -19.15
CA GLN A 217 8.73 -9.45 -20.11
C GLN A 217 8.36 -8.99 -21.53
N ASP A 218 7.09 -9.08 -21.90
CA ASP A 218 6.53 -8.69 -23.20
C ASP A 218 5.91 -7.28 -23.21
N ALA A 219 6.14 -6.49 -22.15
CA ALA A 219 5.70 -5.10 -22.12
C ALA A 219 6.40 -4.26 -23.21
N GLU A 220 5.76 -3.18 -23.65
CA GLU A 220 6.37 -2.27 -24.63
C GLU A 220 7.62 -1.61 -24.04
N TYR A 221 7.57 -1.30 -22.74
CA TYR A 221 8.69 -0.73 -21.99
C TYR A 221 8.98 -1.53 -20.70
N PRO A 222 9.82 -2.59 -20.76
CA PRO A 222 10.12 -3.43 -19.60
C PRO A 222 11.32 -2.90 -18.81
N ASN A 223 11.20 -1.67 -18.28
CA ASN A 223 12.33 -0.91 -17.71
C ASN A 223 12.26 -0.80 -16.17
N GLY A 224 11.85 -1.87 -15.51
CA GLY A 224 11.92 -1.98 -14.06
C GLY A 224 10.91 -1.13 -13.29
N LEU A 225 11.05 -1.17 -11.98
CA LEU A 225 10.15 -0.57 -11.01
C LEU A 225 10.96 -0.10 -9.80
N ASN A 226 10.71 1.13 -9.38
CA ASN A 226 10.94 1.60 -8.02
C ASN A 226 9.60 1.67 -7.28
N LEU A 227 9.58 1.20 -6.04
CA LEU A 227 8.41 1.31 -5.16
C LEU A 227 8.85 1.98 -3.85
N PHE A 228 8.15 3.06 -3.50
CA PHE A 228 8.46 3.91 -2.35
C PHE A 228 7.48 3.63 -1.22
N GLY A 229 8.03 3.49 -0.01
CA GLY A 229 7.28 3.35 1.23
C GLY A 229 7.17 4.66 2.00
N SER A 230 6.48 4.64 3.13
CA SER A 230 6.12 5.83 3.92
C SER A 230 7.29 6.67 4.45
N GLY A 231 8.53 6.16 4.36
CA GLY A 231 9.76 6.83 4.78
C GLY A 231 10.65 7.33 3.65
N PHE A 232 10.21 7.26 2.38
CA PHE A 232 11.01 7.60 1.21
C PHE A 232 10.12 8.25 0.14
N GLY A 233 10.72 8.96 -0.83
CA GLY A 233 9.96 9.59 -1.90
C GLY A 233 9.26 10.88 -1.47
N ASP A 234 8.07 11.14 -2.03
CA ASP A 234 7.32 12.37 -1.87
C ASP A 234 6.03 12.21 -1.04
N HIS A 235 5.58 10.97 -0.81
CA HIS A 235 4.32 10.67 -0.17
C HIS A 235 4.51 9.83 1.10
N PRO A 236 4.01 10.28 2.27
CA PRO A 236 4.20 9.58 3.55
C PRO A 236 3.24 8.39 3.70
N GLN A 237 3.21 7.49 2.73
CA GLN A 237 2.39 6.28 2.75
C GLN A 237 3.12 5.09 2.12
N ASP A 238 2.81 3.89 2.57
CA ASP A 238 3.19 2.67 1.88
C ASP A 238 2.17 2.36 0.77
N ILE A 239 1.98 1.09 0.42
CA ILE A 239 0.88 0.68 -0.44
C ILE A 239 -0.42 0.75 0.38
N VAL A 240 -1.40 1.50 -0.12
CA VAL A 240 -2.70 1.63 0.53
C VAL A 240 -3.75 0.89 -0.29
N LEU A 241 -4.41 -0.08 0.33
CA LEU A 241 -5.60 -0.75 -0.21
C LEU A 241 -6.84 -0.23 0.52
N SER A 242 -7.68 0.52 -0.19
CA SER A 242 -8.90 1.13 0.32
C SER A 242 -10.13 0.35 -0.15
N PHE A 243 -10.99 0.01 0.80
CA PHE A 243 -12.26 -0.70 0.62
C PHE A 243 -13.39 0.30 0.80
N VAL A 244 -14.05 0.69 -0.29
CA VAL A 244 -15.13 1.69 -0.25
C VAL A 244 -16.47 1.02 -0.42
N ARG A 245 -17.39 1.36 0.48
CA ARG A 245 -18.71 0.78 0.55
C ARG A 245 -19.82 1.69 0.08
N TYR A 246 -20.89 1.05 -0.37
CA TYR A 246 -22.18 1.68 -0.57
C TYR A 246 -22.79 2.03 0.78
N THR A 247 -23.12 3.30 0.98
CA THR A 247 -24.08 3.71 2.00
C THR A 247 -25.42 3.93 1.30
N ASP A 248 -26.39 3.05 1.57
CA ASP A 248 -27.79 3.37 1.29
C ASP A 248 -28.10 4.68 2.04
N LYS A 249 -28.49 5.73 1.30
CA LYS A 249 -29.03 6.97 1.89
C LYS A 249 -30.43 6.73 2.42
#